data_AF-A0A356U6V7-F1
#
_entry.id   AF-A0A356U6V7-F1
#
_cell.length_a   1.000
_cell.length_b   1.000
_cell.length_c   1.000
_cell.angle_alpha   90.00
_cell.angle_beta   90.00
_cell.angle_gamma   90.00
#
_symmetry.space_group_name_H-M   'P 1'
#
loop_
_entity.id
_entity.type
_entity.pdbx_description
1 polymer ?
#
loop_
_entity_poly.entity_id
_entity_poly.type
_entity_poly.pdbx_seq_one_letter_code
_entity_poly.pdbx_strand_id
1 'polypeptide(L)'
;ADRDVIIAVAGANKREFLSKAIGNAVERALEERTTLIMNDLQVADDENVHVIQNDDREYTIKSQVIAPIITQGDPIGAVIIVTKDTGVKLGDMEVKLAETAAGFLAKQMEQ
;
A
#
# COMPACT_ATOMS: atom_id res chain seq x y z
N ALA A 1 1.46 -0.26 6.74
CA ALA A 1 2.54 0.72 6.89
C ALA A 1 2.12 1.75 7.92
N ASP A 2 3.05 2.36 8.64
CA ASP A 2 2.80 3.65 9.30
C ASP A 2 3.07 4.78 8.28
N ARG A 3 3.36 5.99 8.75
CA ARG A 3 3.65 7.15 7.88
C ARG A 3 5.02 7.11 7.22
N ASP A 4 5.93 6.24 7.68
CA ASP A 4 7.33 6.24 7.26
C ASP A 4 7.71 4.91 6.62
N VAL A 5 7.33 3.79 7.21
CA VAL A 5 7.82 2.45 6.84
C VAL A 5 6.74 1.37 6.83
N ILE A 6 7.06 0.27 6.16
CA ILE A 6 6.28 -0.97 6.24
C ILE A 6 6.56 -1.67 7.58
N ILE A 7 5.58 -1.64 8.50
CA ILE A 7 5.68 -2.24 9.83
C ILE A 7 5.24 -3.72 9.91
N ALA A 8 4.50 -4.21 8.92
CA ALA A 8 3.96 -5.57 8.91
C ALA A 8 3.80 -6.10 7.48
N VAL A 9 4.04 -7.40 7.29
CA VAL A 9 3.99 -8.08 5.98
C VAL A 9 3.45 -9.50 6.16
N ALA A 10 2.50 -9.88 5.31
CA ALA A 10 1.98 -11.24 5.17
C ALA A 10 1.95 -11.64 3.69
N GLY A 11 2.10 -12.94 3.39
CA GLY A 11 2.07 -13.48 2.02
C GLY A 11 3.33 -13.21 1.18
N ALA A 12 3.95 -12.04 1.32
CA ALA A 12 5.16 -11.65 0.59
C ALA A 12 6.46 -11.93 1.39
N ASN A 13 7.61 -11.83 0.71
CA ASN A 13 8.92 -11.94 1.34
C ASN A 13 9.14 -10.78 2.32
N LYS A 14 9.19 -11.09 3.63
CA LYS A 14 9.38 -10.07 4.67
C LYS A 14 10.63 -9.23 4.47
N ARG A 15 11.75 -9.80 3.99
CA ARG A 15 13.01 -9.07 3.79
C ARG A 15 12.91 -8.02 2.68
N GLU A 16 11.95 -8.16 1.78
CA GLU A 16 11.76 -7.24 0.67
C GLU A 16 11.01 -5.98 1.10
N PHE A 17 10.04 -6.12 2.02
CA PHE A 17 9.12 -5.03 2.37
C PHE A 17 9.31 -4.52 3.80
N LEU A 18 9.52 -5.39 4.78
CA LEU A 18 9.53 -5.01 6.18
C LEU A 18 10.64 -3.99 6.47
N SER A 19 10.28 -2.92 7.19
CA SER A 19 11.15 -1.80 7.54
C SER A 19 11.68 -1.00 6.34
N LYS A 20 11.13 -1.21 5.13
CA LYS A 20 11.38 -0.31 4.00
C LYS A 20 10.54 0.95 4.11
N ALA A 21 11.11 2.06 3.67
CA ALA A 21 10.41 3.33 3.56
C ALA A 21 9.23 3.21 2.59
N ILE A 22 8.12 3.87 2.89
CA ILE A 22 6.96 3.91 2.00
C ILE A 22 7.31 4.65 0.69
N GLY A 23 6.75 4.20 -0.42
CA GLY A 23 6.94 4.84 -1.72
C GLY A 23 5.86 5.88 -2.02
N ASN A 24 6.07 6.64 -3.09
CA ASN A 24 5.22 7.77 -3.51
C ASN A 24 3.74 7.38 -3.69
N ALA A 25 3.44 6.15 -4.11
CA ALA A 25 2.05 5.70 -4.25
C ALA A 25 1.31 5.67 -2.90
N VAL A 26 2.03 5.30 -1.82
CA VAL A 26 1.47 5.27 -0.47
C VAL A 26 1.36 6.68 0.07
N GLU A 27 2.40 7.51 -0.10
CA GLU A 27 2.35 8.93 0.29
C GLU A 27 1.15 9.65 -0.33
N ARG A 28 0.92 9.44 -1.63
CA ARG A 28 -0.24 10.01 -2.34
C ARG A 28 -1.58 9.56 -1.75
N ALA A 29 -1.73 8.26 -1.45
CA ALA A 29 -2.95 7.75 -0.82
C ALA A 29 -3.19 8.38 0.57
N LEU A 30 -2.13 8.61 1.34
CA LEU A 30 -2.22 9.29 2.64
C LEU A 30 -2.61 10.76 2.47
N GLU A 31 -1.98 11.48 1.54
CA GLU A 31 -2.27 12.90 1.28
C GLU A 31 -3.70 13.13 0.79
N GLU A 32 -4.12 12.37 -0.22
CA GLU A 32 -5.46 12.45 -0.82
C GLU A 32 -6.55 11.89 0.11
N ARG A 33 -6.18 11.09 1.11
CA ARG A 33 -7.09 10.39 2.03
C ARG A 33 -8.09 9.49 1.30
N THR A 34 -7.68 8.95 0.15
CA THR A 34 -8.52 8.10 -0.69
C THR A 34 -7.84 6.78 -0.99
N THR A 35 -8.64 5.71 -1.08
CA THR A 35 -8.15 4.41 -1.52
C THR A 35 -7.68 4.49 -2.98
N LEU A 36 -6.44 4.07 -3.23
CA LEU A 36 -5.88 3.99 -4.58
C LEU A 36 -5.88 2.54 -5.06
N ILE A 37 -6.17 2.35 -6.36
CA ILE A 37 -6.05 1.08 -7.05
C ILE A 37 -5.24 1.29 -8.33
N MET A 38 -4.23 0.46 -8.55
CA MET A 38 -3.41 0.48 -9.76
C MET A 38 -3.21 -0.95 -10.23
N ASN A 39 -3.53 -1.21 -11.49
CA ASN A 39 -3.45 -2.51 -12.13
C ASN A 39 -2.54 -2.45 -13.36
N ASP A 40 -2.02 -3.60 -13.77
CA ASP A 40 -1.21 -3.74 -14.98
C ASP A 40 0.02 -2.81 -15.00
N LEU A 41 0.68 -2.64 -13.85
CA LEU A 41 1.91 -1.86 -13.71
C LEU A 41 3.02 -2.50 -14.56
N GLN A 42 3.54 -1.72 -15.52
CA GLN A 42 4.71 -2.09 -16.33
C GLN A 42 6.00 -1.58 -15.67
N VAL A 43 7.14 -2.17 -16.05
CA VAL A 43 8.50 -1.83 -15.58
C VAL A 43 8.76 -0.32 -15.71
N ALA A 44 9.63 0.33 -14.93
CA ALA A 44 9.80 0.49 -13.48
C ALA A 44 10.51 1.85 -13.25
N ASP A 45 10.21 2.84 -14.10
CA ASP A 45 10.83 4.18 -14.05
C ASP A 45 9.89 5.22 -13.42
N ASP A 46 8.60 4.91 -13.30
CA ASP A 46 7.66 5.80 -12.64
C ASP A 46 7.60 5.48 -11.14
N GLU A 47 8.46 6.12 -10.36
CA GLU A 47 8.47 5.97 -8.90
C GLU A 47 7.13 6.32 -8.25
N ASN A 48 6.24 7.07 -8.94
CA ASN A 48 4.92 7.43 -8.43
C ASN A 48 3.99 6.23 -8.21
N VAL A 49 4.32 5.05 -8.77
CA VAL A 49 3.54 3.82 -8.56
C VAL A 49 4.17 2.89 -7.51
N HIS A 50 5.29 3.27 -6.89
CA HIS A 50 5.97 2.39 -5.94
C HIS A 50 5.35 2.44 -4.54
N VAL A 51 5.15 1.26 -3.91
CA VAL A 51 4.70 1.15 -2.51
C VAL A 51 5.83 1.25 -1.49
N ILE A 52 7.07 1.03 -1.92
CA ILE A 52 8.28 1.19 -1.13
C ILE A 52 9.27 2.02 -1.94
N GLN A 53 10.13 2.80 -1.27
CA GLN A 53 11.23 3.48 -1.96
C GLN A 53 12.12 2.46 -2.65
N ASN A 54 12.54 2.77 -3.88
CA ASN A 54 13.31 1.85 -4.69
C ASN A 54 14.81 1.99 -4.40
N ASP A 55 15.41 0.97 -3.80
CA ASP A 55 16.87 0.90 -3.54
C ASP A 55 17.62 0.27 -4.73
N ASP A 56 17.46 0.81 -5.95
CA ASP A 56 18.06 0.28 -7.19
C ASP A 56 17.66 -1.17 -7.54
N ARG A 57 16.49 -1.63 -7.08
CA ARG A 57 15.96 -2.97 -7.40
C ARG A 57 14.89 -2.88 -8.47
N GLU A 58 14.72 -3.98 -9.21
CA GLU A 58 13.60 -4.08 -10.14
C GLU A 58 12.28 -4.06 -9.36
N TYR A 59 11.37 -3.14 -9.70
CA TYR A 59 10.04 -3.09 -9.10
C TYR A 59 9.17 -4.21 -9.66
N THR A 60 8.81 -5.17 -8.80
CA THR A 60 8.17 -6.44 -9.22
C THR A 60 6.65 -6.47 -9.05
N ILE A 61 6.04 -5.47 -8.44
CA ILE A 61 4.59 -5.43 -8.22
C ILE A 61 3.87 -5.08 -9.53
N LYS A 62 2.80 -5.83 -9.83
CA LYS A 62 1.99 -5.69 -11.05
C LYS A 62 0.64 -5.05 -10.79
N SER A 63 0.06 -5.26 -9.61
CA SER A 63 -1.18 -4.62 -9.21
C SER A 63 -1.19 -4.38 -7.71
N GLN A 64 -1.85 -3.29 -7.28
CA GLN A 64 -1.88 -2.86 -5.90
C GLN A 64 -3.15 -2.09 -5.52
N VAL A 65 -3.56 -2.24 -4.27
CA VAL A 65 -4.59 -1.45 -3.59
C VAL A 65 -3.98 -0.86 -2.33
N ILE A 66 -4.18 0.43 -2.10
CA ILE A 66 -3.65 1.18 -0.96
C ILE A 66 -4.82 1.89 -0.29
N ALA A 67 -5.19 1.45 0.91
CA ALA A 67 -6.25 2.08 1.71
C ALA A 67 -5.62 2.82 2.91
N PRO A 68 -5.77 4.15 3.02
CA PRO A 68 -5.25 4.91 4.14
C PRO A 68 -6.01 4.58 5.43
N ILE A 69 -5.27 4.46 6.54
CA ILE A 69 -5.79 4.33 7.90
C ILE A 69 -5.94 5.75 8.44
N ILE A 70 -7.19 6.21 8.53
CA ILE A 70 -7.52 7.58 8.95
C ILE A 70 -8.14 7.53 10.34
N THR A 71 -7.52 8.18 11.31
CA THR A 71 -8.05 8.36 12.68
C THR A 71 -8.27 9.85 12.94
N GLN A 72 -9.46 10.23 13.41
CA GLN A 72 -9.81 11.64 13.70
C GLN A 72 -9.48 12.64 12.56
N GLY A 73 -9.49 12.18 11.30
CA GLY A 73 -9.16 13.00 10.12
C GLY A 73 -7.68 13.05 9.74
N ASP A 74 -6.78 12.46 10.53
CA ASP A 74 -5.35 12.35 10.22
C ASP A 74 -5.00 10.94 9.70
N PRO A 75 -4.36 10.81 8.52
CA PRO A 75 -3.82 9.56 8.04
C PRO A 75 -2.58 9.15 8.84
N ILE A 76 -2.65 8.02 9.54
CA ILE A 76 -1.54 7.51 10.39
C ILE A 76 -0.77 6.35 9.75
N GLY A 77 -1.23 5.86 8.60
CA GLY A 77 -0.63 4.74 7.90
C GLY A 77 -1.55 4.21 6.81
N ALA A 78 -1.22 3.06 6.23
CA ALA A 78 -2.00 2.45 5.16
C ALA A 78 -2.01 0.91 5.22
N VAL A 79 -3.10 0.32 4.77
CA VAL A 79 -3.20 -1.10 4.41
C VAL A 79 -2.94 -1.23 2.92
N ILE A 80 -2.03 -2.14 2.56
CA ILE A 80 -1.57 -2.32 1.18
C ILE A 80 -1.76 -3.79 0.79
N ILE A 81 -2.45 -4.03 -0.32
CA ILE A 81 -2.58 -5.35 -0.95
C ILE A 81 -1.85 -5.27 -2.28
N VAL A 82 -0.96 -6.23 -2.56
CA VAL A 82 -0.18 -6.26 -3.80
C VAL A 82 -0.20 -7.66 -4.41
N THR A 83 0.02 -7.72 -5.72
CA THR A 83 0.37 -8.95 -6.43
C THR A 83 1.53 -8.71 -7.38
N LYS A 84 2.36 -9.74 -7.56
CA LYS A 84 3.45 -9.78 -8.55
C LYS A 84 3.06 -10.56 -9.81
N ASP A 85 1.89 -11.20 -9.79
CA ASP A 85 1.46 -12.06 -10.88
C ASP A 85 0.97 -11.22 -12.05
N THR A 86 1.63 -11.38 -13.19
CA THR A 86 1.25 -10.69 -14.42
C THR A 86 -0.17 -11.08 -14.85
N GLY A 87 -0.99 -10.07 -15.15
CA GLY A 87 -2.38 -10.27 -15.59
C GLY A 87 -3.38 -10.46 -14.44
N VAL A 88 -2.94 -10.53 -13.19
CA VAL A 88 -3.84 -10.50 -12.02
C VAL A 88 -4.18 -9.06 -11.70
N LYS A 89 -5.48 -8.74 -11.77
CA LYS A 89 -6.02 -7.44 -11.40
C LYS A 89 -6.66 -7.51 -10.03
N LEU A 90 -6.42 -6.50 -9.23
CA LEU A 90 -7.16 -6.24 -8.01
C LEU A 90 -8.41 -5.43 -8.38
N GLY A 91 -9.52 -5.71 -7.71
CA GLY A 91 -10.82 -5.08 -7.97
C GLY A 91 -11.59 -4.76 -6.70
N ASP A 92 -12.91 -4.69 -6.81
CA ASP A 92 -13.79 -4.29 -5.71
C ASP A 92 -13.62 -5.15 -4.45
N MET A 93 -13.31 -6.44 -4.61
CA MET A 93 -13.08 -7.33 -3.49
C MET A 93 -11.87 -6.86 -2.65
N GLU A 94 -10.70 -6.67 -3.27
CA GLU A 94 -9.50 -6.25 -2.56
C GLU A 94 -9.61 -4.82 -2.04
N VAL A 95 -10.28 -3.93 -2.77
CA VAL A 95 -10.61 -2.58 -2.30
C VAL A 95 -11.39 -2.65 -0.99
N LYS A 96 -12.48 -3.42 -0.95
CA LYS A 96 -13.32 -3.53 0.25
C LYS A 96 -12.60 -4.22 1.39
N LEU A 97 -11.74 -5.20 1.11
CA LEU A 97 -10.90 -5.83 2.13
C LEU A 97 -9.90 -4.84 2.74
N ALA A 98 -9.19 -4.08 1.91
CA ALA A 98 -8.22 -3.09 2.37
C ALA A 98 -8.90 -1.97 3.18
N GLU A 99 -10.03 -1.44 2.70
CA GLU A 99 -10.84 -0.43 3.41
C GLU A 99 -11.36 -0.96 4.76
N THR A 100 -11.84 -2.20 4.80
CA THR A 100 -12.34 -2.82 6.03
C THR A 100 -11.22 -2.97 7.05
N ALA A 101 -10.04 -3.44 6.63
CA ALA A 101 -8.87 -3.54 7.50
C ALA A 101 -8.41 -2.17 7.99
N ALA A 102 -8.36 -1.16 7.10
CA ALA A 102 -7.96 0.19 7.47
C ALA A 102 -8.93 0.82 8.47
N GLY A 103 -10.24 0.70 8.23
CA GLY A 103 -11.28 1.18 9.15
C GLY A 103 -11.29 0.44 10.49
N PHE A 104 -10.98 -0.86 10.49
CA PHE A 104 -10.81 -1.63 11.72
C PHE A 104 -9.62 -1.11 12.55
N LEU A 105 -8.46 -0.93 11.92
CA LEU A 105 -7.26 -0.42 12.58
C LEU A 105 -7.44 1.02 13.09
N ALA A 106 -8.06 1.89 12.30
CA ALA A 106 -8.39 3.26 12.72
C ALA A 106 -9.17 3.28 14.04
N LYS A 107 -10.24 2.47 14.14
CA LYS A 107 -11.05 2.34 15.37
C LYS A 107 -10.29 1.79 16.57
N GLN A 108 -9.24 0.99 16.36
CA GLN A 108 -8.39 0.49 17.44
C GLN A 108 -7.43 1.56 17.96
N MET A 109 -7.10 2.56 17.14
CA MET A 109 -6.22 3.67 17.54
C MET A 109 -6.99 4.84 18.18
N GLU A 110 -8.32 4.86 18.06
CA GLU A 110 -9.19 5.85 18.71
C GLU A 110 -9.54 5.49 20.17
N GLN A 111 -9.20 4.27 20.60
CA GLN A 111 -9.43 3.74 21.95
C GLN A 111 -8.13 3.74 22.76
#